data_AF-A0A850PAI5-F1
#
_entry.id   AF-A0A850PAI5-F1
#
_cell.length_a   1.000
_cell.length_b   1.000
_cell.length_c   1.000
_cell.angle_alpha   90.00
_cell.angle_beta   90.00
_cell.angle_gamma   90.00
#
_symmetry.space_group_name_H-M   'P 1'
#
loop_
_entity.id
_entity.type
_entity.pdbx_description
1 polymer ?
#
loop_
_entity_poly.entity_id
_entity_poly.type
_entity_poly.pdbx_seq_one_letter_code
_entity_poly.pdbx_strand_id
1 'polypeptide(L)'
;MIRVREGARGTLMAAVLVLTACGGPAARPADPSLDQTMQVGRDAADQSDAAEAERQYAAAFTLALAHDNGSGLRDAGYNLAVVQLAQGHGADALATLARTRDGLAARNVAVDPGLELVEGAALHEQGRGAEALPHLSFALASSDPALSLRAALIMARLGDEQARPDLIDTAHARATALTGPKQHPGAAAQADSLE
;
A
#
# COMPACT_ATOMS: atom_id res chain seq x y z
N MET A 1 -12.75 43.45 -78.42
CA MET A 1 -12.53 41.98 -78.41
C MET A 1 -12.68 41.49 -76.99
N ILE A 2 -13.67 40.63 -76.75
CA ILE A 2 -14.08 40.08 -75.46
C ILE A 2 -13.29 38.78 -75.21
N ARG A 3 -12.73 38.61 -74.01
CA ARG A 3 -12.53 37.28 -73.41
C ARG A 3 -12.69 37.38 -71.88
N VAL A 4 -13.87 36.98 -71.44
CA VAL A 4 -14.16 36.58 -70.06
C VAL A 4 -13.44 35.25 -69.81
N ARG A 5 -12.70 35.14 -68.70
CA ARG A 5 -12.26 33.84 -68.15
C ARG A 5 -12.99 33.62 -66.84
N GLU A 6 -13.95 32.71 -66.90
CA GLU A 6 -14.52 32.02 -65.74
C GLU A 6 -13.52 30.98 -65.22
N GLY A 7 -13.47 30.81 -63.91
CA GLY A 7 -12.57 29.87 -63.25
C GLY A 7 -12.98 29.62 -61.80
N ALA A 8 -13.99 28.75 -61.65
CA ALA A 8 -14.32 27.90 -60.51
C ALA A 8 -13.87 28.35 -59.09
N ARG A 9 -14.83 28.86 -58.32
CA ARG A 9 -14.77 28.92 -56.85
C ARG A 9 -15.02 27.51 -56.30
N GLY A 10 -13.94 26.78 -56.05
CA GLY A 10 -13.97 25.49 -55.35
C GLY A 10 -14.16 25.69 -53.85
N THR A 11 -15.35 25.32 -53.39
CA THR A 11 -15.83 25.23 -52.00
C THR A 11 -14.78 24.66 -51.05
N LEU A 12 -14.26 25.51 -50.16
CA LEU A 12 -13.40 25.11 -49.04
C LEU A 12 -14.28 24.37 -48.01
N MET A 13 -14.10 23.05 -47.94
CA MET A 13 -14.72 22.15 -46.98
C MET A 13 -14.24 22.51 -45.56
N ALA A 14 -15.06 23.23 -44.81
CA ALA A 14 -14.84 23.51 -43.40
C ALA A 14 -15.10 22.22 -42.60
N ALA A 15 -14.03 21.46 -42.36
CA ALA A 15 -14.05 20.32 -41.46
C ALA A 15 -14.19 20.82 -40.02
N VAL A 16 -15.37 20.58 -39.46
CA VAL A 16 -15.69 20.75 -38.04
C VAL A 16 -14.87 19.75 -37.24
N LEU A 17 -13.83 20.23 -36.55
CA LEU A 17 -13.14 19.46 -35.51
C LEU A 17 -13.75 19.81 -34.15
N VAL A 18 -14.80 19.07 -33.76
CA VAL A 18 -15.23 19.03 -32.35
C VAL A 18 -14.24 18.12 -31.61
N LEU A 19 -13.26 18.71 -30.94
CA LEU A 19 -12.49 18.01 -29.91
C LEU A 19 -13.36 17.91 -28.64
N THR A 20 -14.03 16.79 -28.48
CA THR A 20 -14.54 16.35 -27.17
C THR A 20 -13.36 15.92 -26.32
N ALA A 21 -12.77 16.85 -25.56
CA ALA A 21 -11.82 16.52 -24.51
C ALA A 21 -12.55 15.73 -23.42
N CYS A 22 -12.33 14.42 -23.42
CA CYS A 22 -12.78 13.52 -22.37
C CYS A 22 -11.93 13.81 -21.12
N GLY A 23 -12.52 14.53 -20.15
CA GLY A 23 -11.90 14.79 -18.85
C GLY A 23 -11.86 13.53 -17.99
N GLY A 24 -10.93 12.63 -18.27
CA GLY A 24 -10.47 11.64 -17.31
C GLY A 24 -9.38 12.26 -16.42
N PRO A 25 -9.25 11.88 -15.15
CA PRO A 25 -8.15 12.36 -14.32
C PRO A 25 -6.84 11.95 -15.00
N ALA A 26 -6.06 12.93 -15.46
CA ALA A 26 -4.72 12.68 -15.93
C ALA A 26 -3.93 12.08 -14.75
N ALA A 27 -3.34 10.90 -14.95
CA ALA A 27 -2.36 10.37 -14.01
C ALA A 27 -1.29 11.45 -13.81
N ARG A 28 -1.04 11.82 -12.55
CA ARG A 28 -0.01 12.81 -12.22
C ARG A 28 1.32 12.29 -12.80
N PRO A 29 2.14 13.15 -13.43
CA PRO A 29 3.44 12.74 -13.93
C PRO A 29 4.25 12.04 -12.84
N ALA A 30 4.91 10.94 -13.19
CA ALA A 30 5.86 10.27 -12.31
C ALA A 30 6.92 11.28 -11.85
N ASP A 31 7.37 11.14 -10.61
CA ASP A 31 8.44 11.94 -10.03
C ASP A 31 9.72 11.10 -10.03
N PRO A 32 10.61 11.28 -11.03
CA PRO A 32 11.78 10.42 -11.19
C PRO A 32 12.70 10.47 -9.97
N SER A 33 12.71 11.57 -9.21
CA SER A 33 13.55 11.72 -8.03
C SER A 33 13.05 10.86 -6.87
N LEU A 34 11.73 10.84 -6.65
CA LEU A 34 11.09 9.98 -5.65
C LEU A 34 11.25 8.50 -6.03
N ASP A 35 10.95 8.14 -7.28
CA ASP A 35 10.99 6.76 -7.75
C ASP A 35 12.41 6.19 -7.65
N GLN A 36 13.42 6.98 -8.04
CA GLN A 36 14.82 6.61 -7.91
C GLN A 36 15.21 6.41 -6.44
N THR A 37 14.86 7.34 -5.56
CA THR A 37 15.19 7.26 -4.13
C THR A 37 14.54 6.03 -3.48
N MET A 38 13.28 5.75 -3.81
CA MET A 38 12.58 4.55 -3.36
C MET A 38 13.23 3.27 -3.87
N GLN A 39 13.73 3.27 -5.11
CA GLN A 39 14.44 2.11 -5.67
C GLN A 39 15.76 1.86 -4.94
N VAL A 40 16.58 2.89 -4.73
CA VAL A 40 17.84 2.74 -3.99
C VAL A 40 17.59 2.22 -2.57
N GLY A 41 16.54 2.72 -1.89
CA GLY A 41 16.14 2.21 -0.59
C GLY A 41 15.77 0.72 -0.61
N ARG A 42 15.03 0.26 -1.64
CA ARG A 42 14.72 -1.17 -1.82
C ARG A 42 15.97 -2.00 -2.06
N ASP A 43 16.85 -1.55 -2.95
CA ASP A 43 18.08 -2.27 -3.27
C ASP A 43 18.96 -2.39 -2.02
N ALA A 44 19.03 -1.36 -1.18
CA ALA A 44 19.75 -1.37 0.08
C ALA A 44 19.12 -2.34 1.10
N ALA A 45 17.79 -2.33 1.23
CA ALA A 45 17.07 -3.25 2.10
C ALA A 45 17.27 -4.72 1.68
N ASP A 46 17.22 -5.01 0.39
CA ASP A 46 17.47 -6.34 -0.19
C ASP A 46 18.92 -6.81 0.06
N GLN A 47 19.86 -5.88 0.12
CA GLN A 47 21.26 -6.11 0.48
C GLN A 47 21.51 -6.16 2.00
N SER A 48 20.45 -6.04 2.82
CA SER A 48 20.53 -5.94 4.28
C SER A 48 21.32 -4.73 4.81
N ASP A 49 21.50 -3.69 4.00
CA ASP A 49 22.03 -2.40 4.43
C ASP A 49 20.90 -1.52 4.97
N ALA A 50 20.45 -1.84 6.18
CA ALA A 50 19.32 -1.18 6.82
C ALA A 50 19.57 0.33 7.03
N ALA A 51 20.81 0.73 7.29
CA ALA A 51 21.15 2.13 7.53
C ALA A 51 21.05 2.95 6.23
N GLU A 52 21.48 2.42 5.09
CA GLU A 52 21.26 3.07 3.80
C GLU A 52 19.79 3.06 3.40
N ALA A 53 19.09 1.95 3.58
CA ALA A 53 17.66 1.87 3.30
C ALA A 53 16.86 2.92 4.10
N GLU A 54 17.16 3.09 5.39
CA GLU A 54 16.53 4.11 6.24
C GLU A 54 16.78 5.52 5.71
N ARG A 55 18.04 5.86 5.36
CA ARG A 55 18.37 7.17 4.78
C ARG A 55 17.58 7.45 3.50
N GLN A 56 17.53 6.46 2.61
CA GLN A 56 16.85 6.61 1.33
C GLN A 56 15.33 6.73 1.51
N TYR A 57 14.71 5.89 2.34
CA TYR A 57 13.27 6.02 2.60
C TYR A 57 12.91 7.32 3.34
N ALA A 58 13.77 7.84 4.21
CA ALA A 58 13.58 9.15 4.83
C ALA A 58 13.66 10.31 3.81
N ALA A 59 14.58 10.22 2.85
CA ALA A 59 14.66 11.16 1.75
C ALA A 59 13.40 11.09 0.85
N ALA A 60 12.95 9.89 0.49
CA ALA A 60 11.73 9.68 -0.29
C ALA A 60 10.48 10.22 0.43
N PHE A 61 10.37 9.98 1.74
CA PHE A 61 9.29 10.51 2.57
C PHE A 61 9.24 12.04 2.52
N THR A 62 10.41 12.69 2.60
CA THR A 62 10.52 14.15 2.53
C THR A 62 10.13 14.69 1.16
N LEU A 63 10.56 14.04 0.07
CA LEU A 63 10.16 14.38 -1.30
C LEU A 63 8.65 14.24 -1.50
N ALA A 64 8.07 13.14 -1.02
CA ALA A 64 6.63 12.89 -1.14
C ALA A 64 5.78 13.95 -0.42
N LEU A 65 6.23 14.41 0.76
CA LEU A 65 5.60 15.54 1.45
C LEU A 65 5.69 16.84 0.64
N ALA A 66 6.87 17.17 0.12
CA ALA A 66 7.12 18.39 -0.64
C ALA A 66 6.31 18.45 -1.94
N HIS A 67 6.11 17.30 -2.58
CA HIS A 67 5.40 17.19 -3.86
C HIS A 67 3.90 16.90 -3.73
N ASP A 68 3.37 16.93 -2.51
CA ASP A 68 1.96 16.62 -2.25
C ASP A 68 1.55 15.25 -2.81
N ASN A 69 2.44 14.26 -2.72
CA ASN A 69 2.25 12.93 -3.26
C ASN A 69 1.78 11.97 -2.18
N GLY A 70 0.46 11.83 -2.02
CA GLY A 70 -0.13 10.97 -1.00
C GLY A 70 0.22 9.47 -1.13
N SER A 71 0.28 8.92 -2.35
CA SER A 71 0.69 7.52 -2.53
C SER A 71 2.17 7.33 -2.23
N GLY A 72 3.03 8.22 -2.72
CA GLY A 72 4.46 8.19 -2.41
C GLY A 72 4.74 8.34 -0.91
N LEU A 73 3.95 9.17 -0.23
CA LEU A 73 4.05 9.37 1.22
C LEU A 73 3.71 8.09 1.99
N ARG A 74 2.63 7.41 1.59
CA ARG A 74 2.22 6.13 2.18
C ARG A 74 3.30 5.07 2.01
N ASP A 75 3.80 4.91 0.79
CA ASP A 75 4.78 3.86 0.46
C ASP A 75 6.12 4.13 1.14
N ALA A 76 6.61 5.37 1.12
CA ALA A 76 7.84 5.76 1.80
C ALA A 76 7.72 5.66 3.32
N GLY A 77 6.58 6.09 3.89
CA GLY A 77 6.32 6.02 5.33
C GLY A 77 6.25 4.58 5.84
N TYR A 78 5.58 3.70 5.10
CA TYR A 78 5.56 2.27 5.36
C TYR A 78 6.97 1.67 5.34
N ASN A 79 7.72 1.88 4.25
CA ASN A 79 9.05 1.29 4.09
C ASN A 79 10.04 1.80 5.14
N LEU A 80 10.01 3.10 5.44
CA LEU A 80 10.84 3.71 6.48
C LEU A 80 10.54 3.09 7.85
N ALA A 81 9.26 2.98 8.22
CA ALA A 81 8.86 2.40 9.49
C ALA A 81 9.24 0.91 9.60
N VAL A 82 9.12 0.13 8.51
CA VAL A 82 9.56 -1.27 8.47
C VAL A 82 11.06 -1.40 8.73
N VAL A 83 11.88 -0.58 8.07
CA VAL A 83 13.34 -0.61 8.27
C VAL A 83 13.74 -0.13 9.67
N GLN A 84 13.03 0.87 10.21
CA GLN A 84 13.22 1.32 11.60
C GLN A 84 12.90 0.20 12.59
N LEU A 85 11.79 -0.53 12.40
CA LEU A 85 11.47 -1.69 13.24
C LEU A 85 12.50 -2.81 13.12
N ALA A 86 12.95 -3.12 11.91
CA ALA A 86 13.97 -4.15 11.69
C ALA A 86 15.29 -3.85 12.43
N GLN A 87 15.58 -2.57 12.68
CA GLN A 87 16.74 -2.13 13.45
C GLN A 87 16.46 -2.00 14.96
N GLY A 88 15.25 -2.30 15.43
CA GLY A 88 14.85 -2.12 16.83
C GLY A 88 14.51 -0.66 17.19
N HIS A 89 14.42 0.24 16.21
CA HIS A 89 14.05 1.65 16.39
C HIS A 89 12.53 1.83 16.46
N GLY A 90 11.86 1.11 17.36
CA GLY A 90 10.39 1.10 17.43
C GLY A 90 9.76 2.46 17.75
N ALA A 91 10.41 3.29 18.56
CA ALA A 91 9.95 4.65 18.82
C ALA A 91 10.00 5.54 17.57
N ASP A 92 11.06 5.42 16.76
CA ASP A 92 11.21 6.17 15.51
C ASP A 92 10.19 5.70 14.46
N ALA A 93 9.93 4.39 14.40
CA ALA A 93 8.89 3.83 13.55
C ALA A 93 7.51 4.40 13.89
N LEU A 94 7.14 4.48 15.18
CA LEU A 94 5.88 5.10 15.60
C LEU A 94 5.80 6.59 15.24
N ALA A 95 6.90 7.32 15.38
CA ALA A 95 6.96 8.73 14.97
C ALA A 95 6.77 8.90 13.45
N THR A 96 7.41 8.03 12.65
CA THR A 96 7.25 7.97 11.20
C THR A 96 5.80 7.66 10.81
N LEU A 97 5.17 6.67 11.44
CA LEU A 97 3.79 6.28 11.14
C LEU A 97 2.79 7.38 11.50
N ALA A 98 2.96 8.04 12.65
CA ALA A 98 2.14 9.19 13.06
C ALA A 98 2.21 10.32 12.01
N ARG A 99 3.43 10.71 11.61
CA ARG A 99 3.63 11.71 10.54
C ARG A 99 3.04 11.28 9.20
N THR A 100 3.10 9.98 8.90
CA THR A 100 2.50 9.42 7.69
C THR A 100 0.99 9.60 7.72
N ARG A 101 0.32 9.21 8.82
CA ARG A 101 -1.13 9.39 8.97
C ARG A 101 -1.55 10.84 8.88
N ASP A 102 -0.86 11.74 9.57
CA ASP A 102 -1.16 13.18 9.51
C ASP A 102 -1.07 13.70 8.06
N GLY A 103 -0.02 13.30 7.34
CA GLY A 103 0.16 13.71 5.96
C GLY A 103 -0.83 13.08 4.99
N LEU A 104 -1.28 11.85 5.22
CA LEU A 104 -2.34 11.20 4.43
C LEU A 104 -3.71 11.81 4.71
N ALA A 105 -4.03 12.08 5.98
CA ALA A 105 -5.27 12.73 6.40
C ALA A 105 -5.40 14.13 5.77
N ALA A 106 -4.32 14.92 5.78
CA ALA A 106 -4.29 16.23 5.12
C ALA A 106 -4.57 16.17 3.61
N ARG A 107 -4.37 15.00 2.98
CA ARG A 107 -4.57 14.74 1.54
C ARG A 107 -5.83 13.92 1.24
N ASN A 108 -6.65 13.63 2.26
CA ASN A 108 -7.82 12.75 2.16
C ASN A 108 -7.49 11.37 1.57
N VAL A 109 -6.29 10.85 1.85
CA VAL A 109 -5.86 9.52 1.44
C VAL A 109 -6.10 8.56 2.60
N ALA A 110 -6.78 7.45 2.33
CA ALA A 110 -7.02 6.43 3.33
C ALA A 110 -5.73 5.71 3.72
N VAL A 111 -5.63 5.35 5.00
CA VAL A 111 -4.61 4.43 5.53
C VAL A 111 -4.97 3.01 5.06
N ASP A 112 -3.96 2.23 4.69
CA ASP A 112 -4.12 0.85 4.25
C ASP A 112 -3.78 -0.16 5.36
N PRO A 113 -4.17 -1.44 5.21
CA PRO A 113 -3.87 -2.47 6.20
C PRO A 113 -2.37 -2.71 6.45
N GLY A 114 -1.49 -2.33 5.52
CA GLY A 114 -0.05 -2.47 5.66
C GLY A 114 0.50 -1.49 6.70
N LEU A 115 0.13 -0.22 6.62
CA LEU A 115 0.48 0.77 7.65
C LEU A 115 -0.07 0.39 9.03
N GLU A 116 -1.29 -0.12 9.10
CA GLU A 116 -1.89 -0.59 10.36
C GLU A 116 -1.16 -1.80 10.94
N LEU A 117 -0.71 -2.74 10.10
CA LEU A 117 0.12 -3.87 10.54
C LEU A 117 1.43 -3.38 11.19
N VAL A 118 2.13 -2.46 10.54
CA VAL A 118 3.43 -1.95 11.00
C VAL A 118 3.27 -1.16 12.30
N GLU A 119 2.19 -0.40 12.46
CA GLU A 119 1.88 0.25 13.73
C GLU A 119 1.60 -0.72 14.86
N GLY A 120 0.75 -1.71 14.59
CA GLY A 120 0.45 -2.75 15.57
C GLY A 120 1.72 -3.47 16.01
N ALA A 121 2.62 -3.80 15.07
CA ALA A 121 3.92 -4.40 15.35
C ALA A 121 4.81 -3.47 16.20
N ALA A 122 4.90 -2.18 15.84
CA ALA A 122 5.71 -1.21 16.56
C ALA A 122 5.21 -0.99 17.99
N LEU A 123 3.90 -0.90 18.20
CA LEU A 123 3.29 -0.80 19.52
C LEU A 123 3.52 -2.06 20.35
N HIS A 124 3.41 -3.25 19.73
CA HIS A 124 3.67 -4.53 20.38
C HIS A 124 5.12 -4.64 20.87
N GLU A 125 6.12 -4.33 20.03
CA GLU A 125 7.55 -4.32 20.40
C GLU A 125 7.87 -3.34 21.54
N GLN A 126 7.07 -2.27 21.71
CA GLN A 126 7.19 -1.32 22.81
C GLN A 126 6.40 -1.74 24.07
N GLY A 127 5.84 -2.94 24.11
CA GLY A 127 5.00 -3.43 25.22
C GLY A 127 3.63 -2.74 25.31
N ARG A 128 3.23 -1.96 24.30
CA ARG A 128 1.98 -1.20 24.24
C ARG A 128 0.86 -2.03 23.61
N GLY A 129 0.71 -3.27 24.09
CA GLY A 129 -0.17 -4.27 23.49
C GLY A 129 -1.65 -3.87 23.40
N ALA A 130 -2.15 -3.14 24.39
CA ALA A 130 -3.53 -2.63 24.38
C ALA A 130 -3.77 -1.64 23.22
N GLU A 131 -2.77 -0.82 22.89
CA GLU A 131 -2.83 0.13 21.80
C GLU A 131 -2.59 -0.58 20.45
N ALA A 132 -1.76 -1.62 20.42
CA ALA A 132 -1.50 -2.41 19.21
C ALA A 132 -2.76 -3.12 18.68
N LEU A 133 -3.63 -3.59 19.57
CA LEU A 133 -4.75 -4.47 19.23
C LEU A 133 -5.71 -3.92 18.14
N PRO A 134 -6.20 -2.66 18.19
CA PRO A 134 -7.06 -2.14 17.12
C PRO A 134 -6.36 -2.13 15.75
N HIS A 135 -5.08 -1.76 15.70
CA HIS A 135 -4.29 -1.74 14.46
C HIS A 135 -4.09 -3.15 13.89
N LEU A 136 -3.73 -4.12 14.76
CA LEU A 136 -3.61 -5.52 14.37
C LEU A 136 -4.95 -6.12 13.93
N SER A 137 -6.07 -5.72 14.55
CA SER A 137 -7.40 -6.18 14.18
C SER A 137 -7.82 -5.66 12.80
N PHE A 138 -7.49 -4.41 12.48
CA PHE A 138 -7.69 -3.85 11.15
C PHE A 138 -6.87 -4.59 10.09
N ALA A 139 -5.58 -4.82 10.36
CA ALA A 139 -4.70 -5.57 9.46
C ALA A 139 -5.13 -7.04 9.30
N LEU A 140 -5.66 -7.67 10.36
CA LEU A 140 -6.18 -9.03 10.33
C LEU A 140 -7.37 -9.16 9.36
N ALA A 141 -8.20 -8.14 9.24
CA ALA A 141 -9.34 -8.10 8.32
C ALA A 141 -8.94 -7.87 6.84
N SER A 142 -7.65 -7.67 6.56
CA SER A 142 -7.16 -7.47 5.19
C SER A 142 -7.52 -8.64 4.28
N SER A 143 -7.89 -8.30 3.03
CA SER A 143 -8.05 -9.27 1.95
C SER A 143 -6.72 -9.83 1.45
N ASP A 144 -5.60 -9.17 1.75
CA ASP A 144 -4.26 -9.70 1.49
C ASP A 144 -3.94 -10.82 2.50
N PRO A 145 -3.81 -12.08 2.06
CA PRO A 145 -3.51 -13.20 2.93
C PRO A 145 -2.20 -13.03 3.72
N ALA A 146 -1.18 -12.40 3.14
CA ALA A 146 0.12 -12.25 3.77
C ALA A 146 0.06 -11.20 4.89
N LEU A 147 -0.60 -10.07 4.67
CA LEU A 147 -0.82 -9.07 5.74
C LEU A 147 -1.68 -9.64 6.86
N SER A 148 -2.76 -10.31 6.49
CA SER A 148 -3.68 -10.90 7.45
C SER A 148 -3.02 -11.99 8.30
N LEU A 149 -2.19 -12.85 7.71
CA LEU A 149 -1.42 -13.86 8.44
C LEU A 149 -0.39 -13.24 9.38
N ARG A 150 0.33 -12.20 8.95
CA ARG A 150 1.28 -11.49 9.82
C ARG A 150 0.58 -10.85 11.02
N ALA A 151 -0.57 -10.21 10.81
CA ALA A 151 -1.38 -9.65 11.90
C ALA A 151 -1.83 -10.75 12.88
N ALA A 152 -2.26 -11.91 12.37
CA ALA A 152 -2.62 -13.05 13.20
C ALA A 152 -1.45 -13.52 14.07
N LEU A 153 -0.24 -13.63 13.51
CA LEU A 153 0.95 -14.06 14.25
C LEU A 153 1.29 -13.11 15.41
N ILE A 154 1.25 -11.80 15.17
CA ILE A 154 1.51 -10.80 16.23
C ILE A 154 0.39 -10.84 17.28
N MET A 155 -0.87 -10.97 16.85
CA MET A 155 -2.02 -11.09 17.76
C MET A 155 -1.94 -12.35 18.64
N ALA A 156 -1.48 -13.48 18.11
CA ALA A 156 -1.26 -14.71 18.89
C ALA A 156 -0.17 -14.50 19.96
N ARG A 157 0.95 -13.87 19.58
CA ARG A 157 2.04 -13.55 20.50
C ARG A 157 1.58 -12.60 21.61
N LEU A 158 0.82 -11.56 21.26
CA LEU A 158 0.19 -10.66 22.23
C LEU A 158 -0.76 -11.42 23.17
N GLY A 159 -1.54 -12.36 22.63
CA GLY A 159 -2.43 -13.23 23.39
C GLY A 159 -1.70 -14.10 24.42
N ASP A 160 -0.57 -14.69 24.03
CA ASP A 160 0.28 -15.48 24.91
C ASP A 160 0.88 -14.61 26.03
N GLU A 161 1.49 -13.47 25.67
CA GLU A 161 2.12 -12.53 26.61
C GLU A 161 1.13 -11.95 27.63
N GLN A 162 -0.14 -11.80 27.27
CA GLN A 162 -1.19 -11.23 28.13
C GLN A 162 -2.12 -12.27 28.75
N ALA A 163 -1.88 -13.57 28.55
CA ALA A 163 -2.77 -14.66 28.95
C ALA A 163 -4.23 -14.44 28.48
N ARG A 164 -4.38 -14.02 27.22
CA ARG A 164 -5.63 -13.72 26.52
C ARG A 164 -5.93 -14.80 25.47
N PRO A 165 -6.55 -15.94 25.85
CA PRO A 165 -6.79 -17.05 24.94
C PRO A 165 -7.71 -16.68 23.77
N ASP A 166 -8.58 -15.68 23.94
CA ASP A 166 -9.44 -15.18 22.88
C ASP A 166 -8.66 -14.60 21.68
N LEU A 167 -7.50 -13.98 21.94
CA LEU A 167 -6.62 -13.46 20.88
C LEU A 167 -5.90 -14.61 20.15
N ILE A 168 -5.50 -15.64 20.89
CA ILE A 168 -4.89 -16.85 20.33
C ILE A 168 -5.89 -17.59 19.45
N ASP A 169 -7.12 -17.78 19.92
CA ASP A 169 -8.20 -18.44 19.18
C ASP A 169 -8.53 -17.69 17.89
N THR A 170 -8.61 -16.35 17.96
CA THR A 170 -8.84 -15.48 16.79
C THR A 170 -7.71 -15.62 15.77
N ALA A 171 -6.46 -15.56 16.22
CA ALA A 171 -5.31 -15.71 15.36
C ALA A 171 -5.24 -17.10 14.71
N HIS A 172 -5.48 -18.16 15.49
CA HIS A 172 -5.50 -19.54 15.01
C HIS A 172 -6.59 -19.76 13.96
N ALA A 173 -7.82 -19.31 14.23
CA ALA A 173 -8.93 -19.40 13.29
C ALA A 173 -8.59 -18.72 11.95
N ARG A 174 -7.96 -17.54 12.01
CA ARG A 174 -7.55 -16.83 10.80
C ARG A 174 -6.45 -17.56 10.03
N ALA A 175 -5.43 -18.05 10.73
CA ALA A 175 -4.36 -18.83 10.11
C ALA A 175 -4.91 -20.09 9.42
N THR A 176 -5.77 -20.86 10.10
CA THR A 176 -6.44 -22.03 9.51
C THR A 176 -7.26 -21.67 8.27
N ALA A 177 -7.98 -20.55 8.28
CA ALA A 177 -8.74 -20.11 7.11
C ALA A 177 -7.85 -19.75 5.90
N LEU A 178 -6.62 -19.29 6.14
CA LEU A 178 -5.67 -18.89 5.10
C LEU A 178 -4.81 -20.06 4.59
N THR A 179 -4.47 -21.01 5.45
CA THR A 179 -3.58 -22.14 5.13
C THR A 179 -4.30 -23.48 4.99
N GLY A 180 -5.59 -23.54 5.31
CA GLY A 180 -6.41 -24.74 5.16
C GLY A 180 -6.49 -25.21 3.71
N PRO A 181 -6.86 -26.47 3.47
CA PRO A 181 -6.99 -27.00 2.12
C PRO A 181 -7.92 -26.09 1.32
N LYS A 182 -7.43 -25.55 0.20
CA LYS A 182 -8.25 -24.83 -0.77
C LYS A 182 -9.32 -25.81 -1.22
N GLN A 183 -10.53 -25.71 -0.67
CA GLN A 183 -11.65 -26.52 -1.13
C GLN A 183 -11.80 -26.26 -2.62
N HIS A 184 -11.43 -27.23 -3.47
CA HIS A 184 -11.76 -27.18 -4.88
C HIS A 184 -13.26 -27.46 -4.98
N PRO A 185 -14.09 -26.50 -5.41
CA PRO A 185 -15.49 -26.75 -5.70
C PRO A 185 -15.53 -27.60 -6.98
N GLY A 186 -15.35 -28.91 -6.86
CA GLY A 186 -15.29 -29.82 -7.99
C GLY A 186 -14.99 -31.28 -7.63
N ALA A 187 -14.26 -31.56 -6.54
CA ALA A 187 -13.87 -32.92 -6.21
C ALA A 187 -15.04 -33.81 -5.72
N ALA A 188 -16.12 -33.22 -5.21
CA ALA A 188 -17.31 -33.97 -4.78
C ALA A 188 -18.27 -34.31 -5.94
N ALA A 189 -18.14 -33.69 -7.11
CA ALA A 189 -19.04 -33.92 -8.25
C ALA A 189 -18.53 -34.99 -9.24
N GLN A 190 -17.26 -35.41 -9.14
CA GLN A 190 -16.65 -36.37 -10.06
C GLN A 190 -16.57 -37.79 -9.49
N ALA A 191 -16.85 -37.97 -8.19
CA ALA A 191 -16.94 -39.30 -7.57
C ALA A 191 -18.29 -40.00 -7.82
N ASP A 192 -19.32 -39.25 -8.25
CA ASP A 192 -20.69 -39.76 -8.44
C ASP A 192 -21.03 -40.06 -9.92
N SER A 193 -20.01 -40.15 -10.78
CA SER A 193 -20.18 -40.43 -12.23
C SER A 193 -19.46 -41.70 -12.69
N LEU A 194 -19.09 -42.60 -11.77
CA LEU A 194 -18.39 -43.85 -12.06
C LEU A 194 -19.08 -45.12 -11.51
N GLU A 195 -20.35 -45.03 -11.12
CA GLU A 195 -21.22 -46.21 -10.92
C GLU A 195 -22.38 -46.21 -11.92
#